data_AF-T0F760-F1
#
_entry.id   AF-T0F760-F1
#
_cell.length_a   1.000
_cell.length_b   1.000
_cell.length_c   1.000
_cell.angle_alpha   90.00
_cell.angle_beta   90.00
_cell.angle_gamma   90.00
#
_symmetry.space_group_name_H-M   'P 1'
#
loop_
_entity.id
_entity.type
_entity.pdbx_description
1 polymer ?
#
loop_
_entity_poly.entity_id
_entity_poly.type
_entity_poly.pdbx_seq_one_letter_code
_entity_poly.pdbx_strand_id
1 'polypeptide(L)' 'MKEYFKHTQKIPYGYEMVSVLEIENSFVLRIVCHNTWSGKSILYSNPVELRIAMSSSMIPVSQAEFERYESNI' A
#
# COMPACT_ATOMS: atom_id res chain seq x y z
N MET A 1 1.07 -0.17 17.71
CA MET A 1 1.34 -1.49 17.07
C MET A 1 1.12 -1.27 15.59
N LYS A 2 2.11 -1.63 14.77
CA LYS A 2 2.02 -1.46 13.32
C LYS A 2 1.22 -2.59 12.70
N GLU A 3 0.36 -2.22 11.77
CA GLU A 3 -0.46 -3.11 10.96
C GLU A 3 -0.19 -2.83 9.49
N TYR A 4 -0.27 -3.86 8.65
CA TYR A 4 -0.02 -3.73 7.22
C TYR A 4 -1.21 -4.24 6.43
N PHE A 5 -1.61 -3.47 5.42
CA PHE A 5 -2.75 -3.81 4.58
C PHE A 5 -2.40 -3.65 3.11
N LYS A 6 -2.92 -4.53 2.27
CA LYS A 6 -2.89 -4.38 0.83
C LYS A 6 -4.26 -4.05 0.28
N HIS A 7 -4.27 -3.27 -0.78
CA HIS A 7 -5.44 -2.98 -1.58
C HIS A 7 -5.06 -3.08 -3.05
N THR A 8 -5.83 -3.85 -3.82
CA THR A 8 -5.67 -3.94 -5.27
C THR A 8 -6.78 -3.18 -5.95
N GLN A 9 -6.41 -2.23 -6.79
CA GLN A 9 -7.34 -1.47 -7.61
C GLN A 9 -7.11 -1.73 -9.09
N LYS A 10 -8.19 -1.95 -9.83
CA LYS A 10 -8.15 -1.94 -11.30
C LYS A 10 -8.09 -0.49 -11.77
N ILE A 11 -7.08 -0.18 -12.56
CA ILE A 11 -6.94 1.11 -13.23
C ILE A 11 -7.32 0.94 -14.72
N PRO A 12 -7.54 2.03 -15.48
CA PRO A 12 -7.94 1.95 -16.88
C PRO A 12 -7.07 1.01 -17.72
N TYR A 13 -7.64 0.49 -18.82
CA TYR A 13 -6.99 -0.43 -19.76
C TYR A 13 -6.67 -1.82 -19.20
N GLY A 14 -7.33 -2.21 -18.10
CA GLY A 14 -7.21 -3.56 -17.53
C GLY A 14 -5.96 -3.78 -16.67
N TYR A 15 -5.22 -2.72 -16.34
CA TYR A 15 -4.06 -2.82 -15.46
C TYR A 15 -4.47 -2.83 -13.98
N GLU A 16 -3.55 -3.25 -13.14
CA GLU A 16 -3.73 -3.33 -11.69
C GLU A 16 -2.67 -2.50 -10.98
N MET A 17 -3.09 -1.81 -9.93
CA MET A 17 -2.17 -1.18 -8.98
C MET A 17 -2.39 -1.81 -7.62
N VAL A 18 -1.28 -2.22 -7.00
CA VAL A 18 -1.27 -2.75 -5.64
C VAL A 18 -0.74 -1.67 -4.72
N SER A 19 -1.54 -1.26 -3.76
CA SER A 19 -1.14 -0.33 -2.71
C SER A 19 -0.96 -1.10 -1.41
N VAL A 20 0.22 -1.03 -0.80
CA VAL A 20 0.48 -1.62 0.52
C VAL A 20 0.77 -0.51 1.51
N LEU A 21 0.05 -0.51 2.63
CA LEU A 21 0.02 0.56 3.61
C LEU A 21 0.63 0.07 4.93
N GLU A 22 1.45 0.91 5.55
CA GLU A 22 1.88 0.78 6.95
C GLU A 22 0.98 1.69 7.80
N ILE A 23 0.24 1.11 8.75
CA ILE A 23 -0.76 1.78 9.57
C ILE A 23 -0.38 1.66 11.05
N GLU A 24 -0.52 2.74 11.81
CA GLU A 24 -0.48 2.72 13.27
C GLU A 24 -1.61 3.56 13.85
N ASN A 25 -2.40 3.00 14.78
CA ASN A 25 -3.53 3.69 15.41
C ASN A 25 -4.53 4.29 14.39
N SER A 26 -4.76 3.58 13.28
CA SER A 26 -5.58 4.03 12.14
C SER A 26 -5.03 5.21 11.35
N PHE A 27 -3.77 5.58 11.54
CA PHE A 27 -3.04 6.56 10.72
C PHE A 27 -2.11 5.84 9.76
N VAL A 28 -2.09 6.31 8.51
CA VAL A 28 -1.15 5.78 7.53
C VAL A 28 0.16 6.52 7.62
N LEU A 29 1.22 5.75 7.89
CA LEU A 29 2.58 6.23 8.02
C LEU A 29 3.29 6.24 6.67
N ARG A 30 3.12 5.15 5.89
CA ARG A 30 3.74 4.97 4.57
C ARG A 30 2.82 4.20 3.63
N ILE A 31 2.92 4.50 2.34
CA ILE A 31 2.22 3.76 1.28
C ILE A 31 3.21 3.42 0.18
N VAL A 32 3.27 2.16 -0.21
CA VAL A 32 3.95 1.72 -1.43
C VAL A 32 2.89 1.42 -2.49
N CYS A 33 2.93 2.14 -3.60
CA CYS A 33 2.08 1.89 -4.77
C CYS A 33 2.91 1.17 -5.83
N HIS A 34 2.54 -0.07 -6.15
CA HIS A 34 3.20 -0.89 -7.16
C HIS A 34 2.34 -1.03 -8.40
N ASN A 35 2.90 -0.65 -9.55
CA ASN A 35 2.26 -0.83 -10.84
C ASN A 35 2.67 -2.20 -11.41
N THR A 36 1.70 -3.12 -11.53
CA THR A 36 1.98 -4.51 -11.96
C THR A 36 2.39 -4.62 -13.43
N TRP A 37 2.08 -3.61 -14.25
CA TRP A 37 2.45 -3.57 -15.67
C TRP A 37 3.89 -3.09 -15.87
N SER A 38 4.26 -1.98 -15.23
CA SER A 38 5.63 -1.43 -15.37
C SER A 38 6.63 -2.09 -14.43
N GLY A 39 6.16 -2.84 -13.41
CA GLY A 39 6.97 -3.41 -12.36
C GLY A 39 7.58 -2.38 -11.40
N LYS A 40 7.24 -1.10 -11.55
CA LYS A 40 7.79 -0.01 -10.74
C LYS A 40 6.96 0.23 -9.48
N SER A 41 7.65 0.46 -8.37
CA SER A 41 7.05 0.93 -7.13
C SER A 41 7.32 2.41 -6.89
N ILE A 42 6.41 3.08 -6.19
CA ILE A 42 6.59 4.44 -5.69
C ILE A 42 6.26 4.42 -4.20
N LEU A 43 7.17 4.96 -3.39
CA LEU A 43 6.97 5.15 -1.94
C LEU A 43 6.48 6.57 -1.65
N TYR A 44 5.36 6.64 -0.97
CA TYR A 44 4.83 7.86 -0.38
C TYR A 44 5.06 7.82 1.13
N SER A 45 6.13 8.48 1.55
CA SER A 45 6.43 8.78 2.95
C SER A 45 5.99 10.21 3.23
N ASN A 46 4.77 10.43 3.71
CA ASN A 46 4.29 11.77 4.02
C ASN A 46 3.84 11.83 5.49
N PRO A 47 4.34 12.77 6.31
CA PRO A 47 3.96 12.93 7.72
C PRO A 47 2.55 13.52 7.94
N VAL A 48 1.80 13.83 6.87
CA VAL A 48 0.39 14.21 6.98
C VAL A 48 -0.41 12.92 7.09
N GLU A 49 -0.52 12.45 8.33
CA GLU A 49 -1.25 11.26 8.76
C GLU A 49 -2.65 11.21 8.13
N LEU A 50 -2.76 10.52 6.99
CA LEU A 50 -4.05 10.31 6.34
C LEU A 50 -4.80 9.27 7.14
N ARG A 51 -5.89 9.69 7.79
CA ARG A 51 -6.83 8.76 8.41
C ARG A 51 -7.63 8.07 7.32
N ILE A 52 -7.44 6.77 7.17
CA ILE A 52 -8.18 5.97 6.18
C ILE A 52 -9.27 5.19 6.90
N ALA A 53 -10.49 5.24 6.36
CA ALA A 53 -11.53 4.30 6.76
C ALA A 53 -11.19 2.94 6.13
N MET A 54 -10.98 1.92 6.96
CA MET A 54 -10.71 0.56 6.49
C MET A 54 -11.86 0.09 5.60
N SER A 55 -11.59 -0.18 4.33
CA SER A 55 -12.58 -0.78 3.42
C SER A 55 -12.55 -2.29 3.52
N SER A 56 -13.64 -2.95 3.13
CA SER A 56 -13.70 -4.41 3.00
C SER A 56 -12.77 -4.98 1.91
N SER A 57 -12.24 -4.11 1.04
CA SER A 57 -11.27 -4.47 0.00
C SER A 57 -9.81 -4.36 0.46
N MET A 58 -9.57 -3.96 1.71
CA MET A 58 -8.24 -4.02 2.33
C MET A 58 -8.03 -5.39 2.97
N ILE A 59 -6.89 -6.02 2.64
CA ILE A 59 -6.52 -7.36 3.12
C ILE A 59 -5.30 -7.22 4.03
N PRO A 60 -5.33 -7.79 5.26
CA PRO A 60 -4.16 -7.80 6.14
C PRO A 60 -2.97 -8.53 5.48
N VAL A 61 -1.77 -8.00 5.65
CA VAL A 61 -0.53 -8.61 5.17
C VAL A 61 0.57 -8.54 6.23
N SER A 62 1.67 -9.26 5.98
CA SER A 62 2.85 -9.19 6.84
C SER A 62 3.73 -7.97 6.51
N GLN A 63 4.56 -7.57 7.47
CA GLN A 63 5.62 -6.57 7.24
C GLN A 63 6.55 -6.97 6.09
N ALA A 64 6.93 -8.25 6.01
CA ALA A 64 7.81 -8.76 4.96
C ALA A 64 7.20 -8.59 3.54
N GLU A 65 5.87 -8.64 3.43
CA GLU A 65 5.18 -8.36 2.16
C GLU A 65 5.29 -6.89 1.79
N PHE A 66 5.14 -5.96 2.75
CA PHE A 66 5.36 -4.53 2.52
C PHE A 66 6.81 -4.25 2.07
N GLU A 67 7.80 -4.76 2.80
CA GLU A 67 9.23 -4.57 2.51
C GLU A 67 9.61 -5.12 1.12
N ARG A 68 8.96 -6.20 0.67
CA ARG A 68 9.13 -6.72 -0.69
C ARG A 68 8.66 -5.75 -1.77
N TYR A 69 7.58 -5.01 -1.56
CA TYR A 69 7.16 -3.98 -2.52
C TYR A 69 8.08 -2.75 -2.45
N GLU A 70 8.55 -2.40 -1.26
CA GLU A 70 9.50 -1.31 -1.01
C GLU A 70 10.86 -1.58 -1.68
N SER A 71 11.31 -2.83 -1.77
CA SER A 71 12.57 -3.17 -2.45
C SER A 71 12.55 -3.00 -3.98
N ASN A 72 11.38 -2.69 -4.58
CA ASN A 72 11.20 -2.49 -6.03
C ASN A 72 11.07 -1.01 -6.42
N ILE A 73 11.43 -0.08 -5.53
CA ILE A 73 11.56 1.36 -5.82
C ILE A 73 12.85 1.60 -6.59
#